data_AF-A0A2E2N5V9-F1
#
_entry.id   AF-A0A2E2N5V9-F1
#
_cell.length_a   1.000
_cell.length_b   1.000
_cell.length_c   1.000
_cell.angle_alpha   90.00
_cell.angle_beta   90.00
_cell.angle_gamma   90.00
#
_symmetry.space_group_name_H-M   'P 1'
#
loop_
_entity.id
_entity.type
_entity.pdbx_description
1 polymer ?
#
loop_
_entity_poly.entity_id
_entity_poly.type
_entity_poly.pdbx_seq_one_letter_code
_entity_poly.pdbx_strand_id
1 'polypeptide(L)' 'MTPETLRKALEELKGQRTATFVFDNVYEPHTTLTIRNAMLVPDEPDHLLKLTDGQSIFIIDADRVAYVRIGTE' A
#
# COMPACT_ATOMS: atom_id res chain seq x y z
N MET A 1 0.14 9.90 -7.14
CA MET A 1 -0.40 10.43 -5.85
C MET A 1 0.80 10.72 -4.96
N THR A 2 0.87 11.79 -4.15
CA THR A 2 2.09 11.99 -3.34
C THR A 2 2.23 10.91 -2.26
N PRO A 3 3.46 10.48 -1.91
CA PRO A 3 3.68 9.49 -0.86
C PRO A 3 3.03 9.85 0.48
N GLU A 4 3.06 11.13 0.85
CA GLU A 4 2.44 11.64 2.09
C GLU A 4 0.91 11.52 2.08
N THR A 5 0.28 11.89 0.95
CA THR A 5 -1.18 11.78 0.79
C THR A 5 -1.62 10.32 0.87
N LEU A 6 -0.89 9.43 0.19
CA LEU A 6 -1.18 8.01 0.21
C LEU A 6 -0.94 7.43 1.61
N ARG A 7 0.16 7.78 2.27
CA ARG A 7 0.45 7.36 3.65
C ARG A 7 -0.70 7.71 4.59
N LYS A 8 -1.18 8.95 4.53
CA LYS A 8 -2.31 9.43 5.34
C LYS A 8 -3.59 8.61 5.10
N ALA A 9 -3.89 8.29 3.85
CA ALA A 9 -5.05 7.46 3.50
C ALA A 9 -4.94 6.02 4.05
N LEU A 10 -3.72 5.52 4.25
CA LEU A 10 -3.44 4.17 4.73
C LEU A 10 -3.27 4.07 6.25
N GLU A 11 -3.39 5.18 7.00
CA GLU A 11 -3.20 5.19 8.46
C GLU A 11 -4.15 4.25 9.20
N GLU A 12 -5.34 4.00 8.64
CA GLU A 12 -6.33 3.06 9.19
C GLU A 12 -5.95 1.58 9.04
N LEU A 13 -4.93 1.26 8.25
CA LEU A 13 -4.45 -0.11 8.07
C LEU A 13 -3.65 -0.54 9.30
N LYS A 14 -4.35 -1.23 10.22
CA LYS A 14 -3.83 -1.75 11.50
C LYS A 14 -3.89 -3.29 11.59
N GLY A 15 -3.87 -3.99 10.46
CA GLY A 15 -3.79 -5.46 10.42
C GLY A 15 -5.14 -6.19 10.29
N GLN A 16 -6.24 -5.45 10.16
CA GLN A 16 -7.59 -6.01 10.07
C GLN A 16 -8.14 -6.00 8.64
N ARG A 17 -7.66 -5.06 7.81
CA ARG A 17 -8.20 -4.81 6.48
C ARG A 17 -7.27 -5.30 5.39
N THR A 18 -7.86 -5.69 4.26
CA THR A 18 -7.10 -5.99 3.04
C THR A 18 -6.93 -4.71 2.22
N ALA A 19 -5.71 -4.45 1.76
CA ALA A 19 -5.41 -3.38 0.81
C ALA A 19 -5.10 -3.98 -0.56
N THR A 20 -5.79 -3.51 -1.60
CA THR A 20 -5.48 -3.85 -2.99
C THR A 20 -5.01 -2.59 -3.72
N PHE A 21 -3.77 -2.59 -4.17
CA PHE A 21 -3.17 -1.54 -4.99
C PHE A 21 -3.31 -1.91 -6.45
N VAL A 22 -3.64 -0.91 -7.27
CA VAL A 22 -3.59 -1.01 -8.73
C VAL A 22 -2.61 0.03 -9.25
N PHE A 23 -1.68 -0.41 -10.08
CA PHE A 23 -0.61 0.41 -10.61
C PHE A 23 -0.90 0.84 -12.05
N ASP A 24 -0.63 2.11 -12.36
CA ASP A 24 -0.55 2.59 -13.73
C ASP A 24 0.80 2.22 -14.35
N ASN A 25 0.86 2.19 -15.69
CA ASN A 25 2.09 2.00 -16.46
C ASN A 25 2.91 0.75 -16.07
N VAL A 26 2.25 -0.28 -15.52
CA VAL A 26 2.81 -1.62 -15.27
C VAL A 26 2.13 -2.60 -16.23
N TYR A 27 2.92 -3.46 -16.88
CA TYR A 27 2.39 -4.47 -17.78
C TYR A 27 1.77 -5.63 -17.01
N GLU A 28 0.70 -6.20 -17.56
CA GLU A 28 0.09 -7.43 -17.04
C GLU A 28 1.12 -8.57 -16.97
N PRO A 29 1.02 -9.47 -15.97
CA PRO A 29 -0.04 -9.59 -14.96
C PRO A 29 0.21 -8.78 -13.67
N HIS A 30 1.26 -7.96 -13.61
CA HIS A 30 1.74 -7.33 -12.37
C HIS A 30 1.07 -6.00 -12.02
N THR A 31 -0.11 -5.74 -12.59
CA THR A 31 -0.86 -4.49 -12.40
C THR A 31 -1.50 -4.36 -11.03
N THR A 32 -1.59 -5.45 -10.26
CA THR A 32 -2.27 -5.46 -8.96
C THR A 32 -1.43 -6.10 -7.86
N LEU A 33 -1.48 -5.52 -6.66
CA LEU A 33 -0.90 -6.07 -5.43
C LEU A 33 -1.97 -6.14 -4.35
N THR A 34 -2.20 -7.31 -3.78
CA THR A 34 -3.12 -7.49 -2.64
C THR A 34 -2.35 -7.88 -1.40
N ILE A 35 -2.51 -7.09 -0.34
CA ILE A 35 -1.90 -7.30 0.97
C ILE A 35 -3.04 -7.60 1.95
N ARG A 36 -3.08 -8.84 2.45
CA ARG A 36 -4.04 -9.25 3.49
C ARG A 36 -3.55 -8.78 4.85
N ASN A 37 -4.46 -8.48 5.78
CA ASN A 37 -4.12 -7.99 7.12
C ASN A 37 -3.11 -6.83 7.05
N ALA A 38 -3.35 -5.89 6.14
CA ALA A 38 -2.38 -4.86 5.82
C ALA A 38 -2.18 -3.94 7.02
N MET A 39 -0.91 -3.64 7.30
CA MET A 39 -0.45 -2.71 8.30
C MET A 39 0.45 -1.68 7.66
N LEU A 40 0.17 -0.39 7.90
CA LEU A 40 1.08 0.68 7.53
C LEU A 40 2.31 0.65 8.45
N VAL A 41 3.50 0.53 7.87
CA VAL A 41 4.75 0.68 8.62
C VAL A 41 4.98 2.17 8.87
N PRO A 42 5.39 2.58 10.10
CA PRO A 42 5.74 3.96 10.41
C PRO A 42 6.73 4.57 9.43
N ASP A 43 6.75 5.89 9.32
CA ASP A 43 7.76 6.56 8.51
C ASP A 43 9.16 6.28 9.07
N GLU A 44 10.07 5.85 8.20
CA GLU A 44 11.45 5.53 8.50
C GLU A 44 12.37 6.53 7.77
N PRO A 45 13.68 6.60 8.08
CA PRO A 45 14.58 7.60 7.50
C PRO A 45 14.71 7.58 5.96
N ASP A 46 14.29 6.49 5.29
CA ASP A 46 14.26 6.43 3.83
C ASP A 46 12.99 7.04 3.22
N HIS A 47 12.03 7.42 4.05
CA HIS A 47 10.72 7.98 3.69
C HIS A 47 9.92 7.15 2.69
N LEU A 48 10.22 5.84 2.56
CA LEU A 48 9.51 4.95 1.66
C LEU A 48 8.15 4.56 2.25
N LEU A 49 7.15 4.44 1.37
CA LEU A 49 5.84 3.93 1.77
C LEU A 49 5.90 2.40 1.88
N LYS A 50 5.79 1.91 3.12
CA LYS A 50 5.92 0.49 3.43
C LYS A 50 4.64 -0.04 4.08
N LEU A 51 4.19 -1.21 3.62
CA LEU A 51 3.15 -1.99 4.28
C LEU A 51 3.69 -3.36 4.67
N THR A 52 3.03 -4.00 5.62
CA THR A 52 3.31 -5.39 5.99
C THR A 52 2.03 -6.17 6.22
N ASP A 53 2.07 -7.47 5.99
CA ASP A 53 1.07 -8.46 6.37
C ASP A 53 1.50 -9.28 7.61
N GLY A 54 2.62 -8.90 8.24
CA GLY A 54 3.27 -9.64 9.32
C GLY A 54 4.22 -10.75 8.86
N GLN A 55 4.35 -11.00 7.56
CA GLN A 55 5.27 -11.98 6.97
C GLN A 55 6.25 -11.33 5.98
N SER A 56 5.81 -10.31 5.26
CA SER A 56 6.58 -9.59 4.24
C SER A 56 6.48 -8.08 4.44
N ILE A 57 7.49 -7.36 3.93
CA ILE A 57 7.46 -5.90 3.76
C ILE A 57 7.24 -5.60 2.29
N PHE A 58 6.24 -4.78 1.99
CA PHE A 58 5.88 -4.32 0.65
C PHE A 58 6.22 -2.84 0.54
N ILE A 59 7.13 -2.50 -0.38
CA ILE A 59 7.49 -1.12 -0.68
C ILE A 59 6.64 -0.66 -1.88
N ILE A 60 5.92 0.45 -1.71
CA ILE A 60 4.95 0.95 -2.69
C ILE A 60 5.49 2.21 -3.34
N ASP A 61 5.59 2.20 -4.67
CA ASP A 61 5.83 3.39 -5.48
C ASP A 61 4.52 4.20 -5.60
N ALA A 62 4.37 5.24 -4.81
CA ALA A 62 3.16 6.06 -4.76
C ALA A 62 2.87 6.82 -6.06
N ASP A 63 3.89 7.08 -6.87
CA ASP A 63 3.75 7.80 -8.13
C ASP A 63 3.05 6.95 -9.19
N ARG A 64 3.17 5.62 -9.09
CA ARG A 64 2.53 4.66 -10.00
C ARG A 64 1.20 4.12 -9.50
N VAL A 65 0.72 4.52 -8.33
CA VAL A 65 -0.57 4.02 -7.81
C VAL A 65 -1.70 4.76 -8.51
N ALA A 66 -2.47 4.02 -9.32
CA ALA A 66 -3.68 4.52 -9.96
C ALA A 66 -4.81 4.67 -8.93
N TYR A 67 -5.05 3.63 -8.12
CA TYR A 67 -5.96 3.67 -6.99
C TYR A 67 -5.63 2.59 -5.95
N VAL A 68 -6.20 2.76 -4.76
CA VAL A 68 -6.19 1.76 -3.69
C VAL A 68 -7.63 1.44 -3.30
N ARG A 69 -7.93 0.15 -3.17
CA ARG A 69 -9.14 -0.35 -2.53
C ARG A 69 -8.79 -0.85 -1.13
N ILE A 70 -9.36 -0.24 -0.11
CA ILE A 70 -9.31 -0.75 1.27
C ILE A 70 -10.62 -1.51 1.53
N GLY A 71 -10.51 -2.77 1.95
CA GLY A 71 -11.67 -3.58 2.31
C GLY A 71 -12.40 -3.01 3.53
N THR A 72 -13.73 -3.02 3.49
CA THR A 72 -14.55 -2.75 4.68
C THR A 72 -14.59 -3.99 5.57
N GLU A 73 -14.78 -3.77 6.87
CA GLU A 73 -15.09 -4.85 7.83
C GLU A 73 -16.45 -5.50 7.54
#